data_AF-A0A9P5ZIY3-F1
#
_entry.id   AF-A0A9P5ZIY3-F1
#
_cell.length_a   1.000
_cell.length_b   1.000
_cell.length_c   1.000
_cell.angle_alpha   90.00
_cell.angle_beta   90.00
_cell.angle_gamma   90.00
#
_symmetry.space_group_name_H-M   'P 1'
#
loop_
_entity.id
_entity.type
_entity.pdbx_description
1 polymer ?
#
loop_
_entity_poly.entity_id
_entity_poly.type
_entity_poly.pdbx_seq_one_letter_code
_entity_poly.pdbx_strand_id
1 'polypeptide(L)'
;LCVAHAANLEYPPILPSDSIPSWVWHTDVPGSAPANLILPSDVVPHLVDLQPILRAMPEVFSSGSCSVILKLVANGEEKNVHYHFSKLNLFRLINNNEKTVTSARRLIQELSSSLLVTSLVWFQQQRVLDPLHGLFGSSFPLWKLGCLLNENWLEEDVLNATAEITYF
;
A
#
# COMPACT_ATOMS: atom_id res chain seq x y z
N LEU A 1 9.37 -3.41 6.77
CA LEU A 1 8.78 -2.06 6.92
C LEU A 1 8.30 -1.92 8.36
N CYS A 2 8.87 -1.00 9.15
CA CYS A 2 8.37 -0.75 10.51
C CYS A 2 7.14 0.17 10.49
N VAL A 3 6.44 0.25 11.61
CA VAL A 3 5.22 1.06 11.75
C VAL A 3 5.50 2.54 11.47
N ALA A 4 6.57 3.11 12.04
CA ALA A 4 6.94 4.51 11.77
C ALA A 4 7.23 4.78 10.29
N HIS A 5 7.99 3.89 9.63
CA HIS A 5 8.24 4.03 8.20
C HIS A 5 6.94 3.89 7.39
N ALA A 6 6.08 2.93 7.72
CA ALA A 6 4.80 2.74 7.03
C ALA A 6 3.91 3.97 7.14
N ALA A 7 3.78 4.56 8.32
CA ALA A 7 2.95 5.74 8.56
C ALA A 7 3.41 6.97 7.77
N ASN A 8 4.73 7.11 7.57
CA ASN A 8 5.33 8.22 6.83
C ASN A 8 5.41 7.98 5.31
N LEU A 9 4.97 6.83 4.80
CA LEU A 9 4.91 6.61 3.36
C LEU A 9 3.76 7.44 2.77
N GLU A 10 4.07 8.25 1.77
CA GLU A 10 3.06 8.93 0.95
C GLU A 10 2.86 8.12 -0.33
N TYR A 11 1.70 7.47 -0.42
CA TYR A 11 1.31 6.80 -1.66
C TYR A 11 0.65 7.80 -2.61
N PRO A 12 0.96 7.72 -3.92
CA PRO A 12 0.19 8.46 -4.90
C PRO A 12 -1.28 7.99 -4.87
N PRO A 13 -2.23 8.85 -5.28
CA PRO A 13 -3.63 8.52 -5.24
C PRO A 13 -3.94 7.32 -6.14
N ILE A 14 -4.75 6.39 -5.62
CA ILE A 14 -5.28 5.27 -6.39
C ILE A 14 -6.55 5.75 -7.10
N LEU A 15 -6.59 5.58 -8.41
CA LEU A 15 -7.75 5.88 -9.24
C LEU A 15 -8.92 4.95 -8.91
N PRO A 16 -10.17 5.37 -9.19
CA PRO A 16 -11.31 4.46 -9.19
C PRO A 16 -11.13 3.29 -10.15
N SER A 17 -11.98 2.26 -10.04
CA SER A 17 -12.08 1.22 -11.07
C SER A 17 -12.47 1.81 -12.43
N ASP A 18 -12.24 1.03 -13.49
CA ASP A 18 -12.54 1.41 -14.88
C ASP A 18 -11.67 2.58 -15.39
N SER A 19 -10.50 2.77 -14.76
CA SER A 19 -9.50 3.80 -15.09
C SER A 19 -8.60 3.43 -16.29
N ILE A 20 -8.59 2.15 -16.70
CA ILE A 20 -7.85 1.66 -17.87
C ILE A 20 -8.85 1.14 -18.93
N PRO A 21 -9.34 1.99 -19.85
CA PRO A 21 -10.20 1.56 -20.95
C PRO A 21 -9.53 0.60 -21.95
N SER A 22 -8.22 0.73 -22.16
CA SER A 22 -7.50 -0.10 -23.13
C SER A 22 -5.99 -0.08 -22.90
N TRP A 23 -5.30 -1.12 -23.37
CA TRP A 23 -3.84 -1.19 -23.34
C TRP A 23 -3.27 -1.95 -24.56
N VAL A 24 -2.00 -1.69 -24.86
CA VAL A 24 -1.25 -2.36 -25.92
C VAL A 24 0.15 -2.74 -25.43
N TRP A 25 0.60 -3.96 -25.72
CA TRP A 25 1.93 -4.44 -25.36
C TRP A 25 3.00 -3.86 -26.28
N HIS A 26 4.20 -3.64 -25.75
CA HIS A 26 5.32 -3.13 -26.52
C HIS A 26 6.64 -3.83 -26.15
N THR A 27 7.53 -3.96 -27.14
CA THR A 27 8.86 -4.58 -26.98
C THR A 27 9.90 -3.60 -26.45
N ASP A 28 9.68 -2.30 -26.64
CA ASP A 28 10.62 -1.26 -26.19
C ASP A 28 10.65 -1.15 -24.67
N VAL A 29 11.85 -1.07 -24.09
CA VAL A 29 12.04 -0.75 -22.67
C VAL A 29 12.07 0.77 -22.53
N PRO A 30 11.03 1.41 -21.99
CA PRO A 30 11.08 2.85 -21.78
C PRO A 30 12.16 3.17 -20.75
N GLY A 31 13.17 3.96 -21.11
CA GLY A 31 14.29 4.30 -20.21
C GLY A 31 14.00 5.44 -19.23
N SER A 32 12.80 6.02 -19.27
CA SER A 32 12.47 7.21 -18.50
C SER A 32 12.08 6.87 -17.05
N ALA A 33 12.38 7.77 -16.11
CA ALA A 33 11.96 7.64 -14.72
C ALA A 33 10.43 7.49 -14.57
N PRO A 34 9.58 8.26 -15.28
CA PRO A 34 8.12 8.07 -15.24
C PRO A 34 7.65 6.70 -15.72
N ALA A 35 8.46 5.94 -16.44
CA ALA A 35 8.06 4.61 -16.92
C ALA A 35 8.45 3.48 -15.96
N ASN A 36 9.37 3.72 -15.02
CA ASN A 36 10.00 2.69 -14.20
C ASN A 36 9.88 2.91 -12.69
N LEU A 37 9.76 4.17 -12.27
CA LEU A 37 9.74 4.57 -10.86
C LEU A 37 8.36 5.09 -10.46
N ILE A 38 8.07 5.04 -9.16
CA ILE A 38 6.95 5.76 -8.57
C ILE A 38 7.39 7.19 -8.29
N LEU A 39 6.69 8.15 -8.88
CA LEU A 39 6.91 9.58 -8.72
C LEU A 39 5.80 10.20 -7.87
N PRO A 40 6.05 11.31 -7.16
CA PRO A 40 5.02 12.00 -6.37
C PRO A 40 3.81 12.46 -7.19
N SER A 41 3.99 12.69 -8.49
CA SER A 41 2.94 13.10 -9.43
C SER A 41 2.23 11.92 -10.11
N ASP A 42 2.58 10.68 -9.78
CA ASP A 42 1.90 9.53 -10.35
C ASP A 42 0.45 9.43 -9.86
N VAL A 43 -0.36 8.79 -10.68
CA VAL A 43 -1.65 8.22 -10.28
C VAL A 43 -1.54 6.71 -10.44
N VAL A 44 -2.08 5.97 -9.48
CA VAL A 44 -1.99 4.50 -9.45
C VAL A 44 -3.32 3.94 -9.95
N PRO A 45 -3.36 3.14 -11.03
CA PRO A 45 -4.61 2.53 -11.47
C PRO A 45 -5.13 1.52 -10.43
N HIS A 46 -6.45 1.35 -10.37
CA HIS A 46 -7.06 0.42 -9.42
C HIS A 46 -6.64 -1.04 -9.70
N LEU A 47 -6.52 -1.86 -8.65
CA LEU A 47 -6.06 -3.24 -8.78
C LEU A 47 -6.94 -4.07 -9.73
N VAL A 48 -8.25 -3.82 -9.74
CA VAL A 48 -9.20 -4.51 -10.63
C VAL A 48 -8.81 -4.33 -12.10
N ASP A 49 -8.45 -3.12 -12.49
CA ASP A 49 -8.06 -2.79 -13.87
C ASP A 49 -6.66 -3.31 -14.20
N LEU A 50 -5.75 -3.33 -13.20
CA LEU A 50 -4.40 -3.85 -13.36
C LEU A 50 -4.36 -5.38 -13.46
N GLN A 51 -5.29 -6.10 -12.83
CA GLN A 51 -5.24 -7.56 -12.74
C GLN A 51 -5.16 -8.29 -14.09
N PRO A 52 -6.00 -7.96 -15.10
CA PRO A 52 -5.90 -8.57 -16.43
C PRO A 52 -4.51 -8.40 -17.06
N ILE A 53 -3.94 -7.19 -16.94
CA ILE A 53 -2.61 -6.86 -17.45
C ILE A 53 -1.55 -7.67 -16.70
N LEU A 54 -1.57 -7.63 -15.36
CA LEU A 54 -0.63 -8.34 -14.50
C LEU A 54 -0.63 -9.87 -14.73
N ARG A 55 -1.80 -10.45 -15.02
CA ARG A 55 -1.93 -11.89 -15.31
C ARG A 55 -1.35 -12.27 -16.67
N ALA A 56 -1.49 -11.41 -17.67
CA ALA A 56 -0.98 -11.65 -19.02
C ALA A 56 0.53 -11.37 -19.16
N MET A 57 1.10 -10.53 -18.29
CA MET A 57 2.51 -10.11 -18.31
C MET A 57 3.54 -11.24 -18.51
N PRO A 58 3.46 -12.40 -17.80
CA PRO A 58 4.45 -13.47 -17.97
C PRO A 58 4.49 -14.04 -19.39
N GLU A 59 3.31 -14.26 -19.99
CA GLU A 59 3.18 -14.84 -21.33
C GLU A 59 3.69 -13.86 -22.41
N VAL A 60 3.29 -12.59 -22.33
CA VAL A 60 3.74 -11.58 -23.28
C VAL A 60 5.23 -11.25 -23.11
N PHE A 61 5.76 -11.40 -21.89
CA PHE A 61 7.20 -11.31 -21.63
C PHE A 61 7.98 -12.43 -22.30
N SER A 62 7.49 -13.68 -22.22
CA SER A 62 8.06 -14.79 -22.98
C SER A 62 8.01 -14.57 -24.50
N SER A 63 7.07 -13.74 -24.96
CA SER A 63 6.93 -13.33 -26.37
C SER A 63 7.75 -12.08 -26.75
N GLY A 64 8.58 -11.55 -25.84
CA GLY A 64 9.48 -10.43 -26.07
C GLY A 64 8.95 -9.04 -25.71
N SER A 65 7.70 -8.92 -25.23
CA SER A 65 7.17 -7.64 -24.73
C SER A 65 7.67 -7.36 -23.32
N CYS A 66 8.05 -6.12 -23.01
CA CYS A 66 8.53 -5.75 -21.67
C CYS A 66 7.84 -4.52 -21.08
N SER A 67 6.96 -3.89 -21.86
CA SER A 67 6.24 -2.70 -21.47
C SER A 67 4.82 -2.70 -22.03
N VAL A 68 4.03 -1.75 -21.54
CA VAL A 68 2.65 -1.56 -21.95
C VAL A 68 2.39 -0.07 -22.14
N ILE A 69 1.64 0.26 -23.18
CA ILE A 69 1.03 1.58 -23.34
C ILE A 69 -0.39 1.47 -22.82
N LEU A 70 -0.69 2.16 -21.71
CA LEU A 70 -2.03 2.25 -21.16
C LEU A 70 -2.70 3.51 -21.64
N LYS A 71 -3.96 3.41 -22.03
CA LYS A 71 -4.86 4.56 -22.04
C LYS A 71 -5.44 4.67 -20.64
N LEU A 72 -5.09 5.73 -19.91
CA LEU A 72 -5.58 6.02 -18.57
C LEU A 72 -6.63 7.12 -18.60
N VAL A 73 -7.66 6.99 -17.76
CA VAL A 73 -8.63 8.03 -17.48
C VAL A 73 -8.47 8.50 -16.04
N ALA A 74 -8.07 9.75 -15.84
CA ALA A 74 -7.92 10.36 -14.53
C ALA A 74 -8.60 11.73 -14.53
N ASN A 75 -9.47 11.99 -13.56
CA ASN A 75 -10.22 13.25 -13.44
C ASN A 75 -10.98 13.65 -14.72
N GLY A 76 -11.46 12.67 -15.50
CA GLY A 76 -12.16 12.89 -16.75
C GLY A 76 -11.26 13.16 -17.97
N GLU A 77 -9.94 13.21 -17.79
CA GLU A 77 -8.97 13.37 -18.86
C GLU A 77 -8.38 12.02 -19.28
N GLU A 78 -8.23 11.82 -20.59
CA GLU A 78 -7.58 10.64 -21.16
C GLU A 78 -6.11 10.92 -21.45
N LYS A 79 -5.23 10.01 -21.02
CA LYS A 79 -3.79 10.10 -21.26
C LYS A 79 -3.21 8.75 -21.64
N ASN A 80 -2.36 8.74 -22.68
CA ASN A 80 -1.52 7.58 -22.97
C ASN A 80 -0.25 7.64 -22.13
N VAL A 81 0.03 6.55 -21.43
CA VAL A 81 1.24 6.40 -20.62
C VAL A 81 1.96 5.11 -20.99
N HIS A 82 3.29 5.18 -21.04
CA HIS A 82 4.14 4.04 -21.38
C HIS A 82 4.87 3.57 -20.12
N TYR A 83 4.54 2.38 -19.65
CA TYR A 83 5.09 1.81 -18.42
C TYR A 83 5.82 0.51 -18.68
N HIS A 84 6.97 0.37 -18.03
CA HIS A 84 7.64 -0.91 -17.94
C HIS A 84 6.92 -1.83 -16.93
N PHE A 85 7.08 -3.13 -17.09
CA PHE A 85 6.49 -4.15 -16.22
C PHE A 85 6.91 -4.02 -14.74
N SER A 86 8.09 -3.47 -14.47
CA SER A 86 8.51 -3.14 -13.09
C SER A 86 7.57 -2.13 -12.43
N LYS A 87 7.15 -1.08 -13.14
CA LYS A 87 6.24 -0.06 -12.60
C LYS A 87 4.85 -0.61 -12.32
N LEU A 88 4.32 -1.50 -13.16
CA LEU A 88 3.06 -2.20 -12.89
C LEU A 88 3.13 -3.05 -11.62
N ASN A 89 4.26 -3.71 -11.37
CA ASN A 89 4.46 -4.45 -10.13
C ASN A 89 4.55 -3.53 -8.90
N LEU A 90 5.13 -2.33 -9.02
CA LEU A 90 5.11 -1.33 -7.95
C LEU A 90 3.67 -0.84 -7.68
N PHE A 91 2.87 -0.58 -8.72
CA PHE A 91 1.45 -0.26 -8.56
C PHE A 91 0.65 -1.37 -7.88
N ARG A 92 0.93 -2.64 -8.19
CA ARG A 92 0.36 -3.79 -7.49
C ARG A 92 0.71 -3.77 -6.00
N LEU A 93 1.97 -3.49 -5.66
CA LEU A 93 2.41 -3.41 -4.26
C LEU A 93 1.71 -2.27 -3.52
N ILE A 94 1.54 -1.11 -4.14
CA ILE A 94 0.80 0.02 -3.56
C ILE A 94 -0.65 -0.38 -3.30
N ASN A 95 -1.35 -0.90 -4.30
CA ASN A 95 -2.74 -1.36 -4.15
C ASN A 95 -2.90 -2.39 -3.02
N ASN A 96 -1.97 -3.36 -2.92
CA ASN A 96 -2.05 -4.42 -1.92
C ASN A 96 -1.76 -3.94 -0.49
N ASN A 97 -1.03 -2.81 -0.32
CA ASN A 97 -0.57 -2.34 0.98
C ASN A 97 -1.18 -0.98 1.39
N GLU A 98 -2.04 -0.38 0.57
CA GLU A 98 -2.68 0.91 0.86
C GLU A 98 -3.35 0.90 2.23
N LYS A 99 -4.21 -0.10 2.50
CA LYS A 99 -4.89 -0.25 3.78
C LYS A 99 -3.92 -0.37 4.94
N THR A 100 -2.87 -1.16 4.79
CA THR A 100 -1.84 -1.36 5.82
C THR A 100 -1.15 -0.04 6.17
N VAL A 101 -0.74 0.73 5.16
CA VAL A 101 -0.09 2.04 5.33
C VAL A 101 -1.04 3.07 5.93
N THR A 102 -2.27 3.16 5.42
CA THR A 102 -3.29 4.07 5.94
C THR A 102 -3.66 3.76 7.39
N SER A 103 -3.82 2.48 7.74
CA SER A 103 -4.07 2.06 9.12
C SER A 103 -2.89 2.35 10.04
N ALA A 104 -1.64 2.07 9.61
CA ALA A 104 -0.45 2.39 10.41
C ALA A 104 -0.32 3.90 10.69
N ARG A 105 -0.62 4.74 9.69
CA ARG A 105 -0.61 6.20 9.85
C ARG A 105 -1.63 6.65 10.90
N ARG A 106 -2.87 6.19 10.78
CA ARG A 106 -3.93 6.53 11.74
C ARG A 106 -3.58 6.05 13.16
N LEU A 107 -3.04 4.84 13.30
CA LEU A 107 -2.61 4.32 14.59
C LEU A 107 -1.55 5.20 15.25
N ILE A 108 -0.52 5.64 14.52
CA ILE A 108 0.50 6.53 15.12
C ILE A 108 -0.11 7.86 15.55
N GLN A 109 -1.03 8.42 14.75
CA GLN A 109 -1.70 9.68 15.09
C GLN A 109 -2.46 9.56 16.41
N GLU A 110 -3.31 8.55 16.56
CA GLU A 110 -4.12 8.34 17.77
C GLU A 110 -3.26 7.94 18.99
N LEU A 111 -2.28 7.06 18.79
CA LEU A 111 -1.41 6.61 19.89
C LEU A 111 -0.46 7.71 20.38
N SER A 112 -0.12 8.67 19.53
CA SER A 112 0.79 9.76 19.90
C SER A 112 0.21 10.68 20.99
N SER A 113 -1.12 10.77 21.09
CA SER A 113 -1.80 11.50 22.17
C SER A 113 -2.05 10.66 23.42
N SER A 114 -2.07 9.33 23.30
CA SER A 114 -2.60 8.45 24.36
C SER A 114 -1.53 7.61 25.06
N LEU A 115 -0.40 7.34 24.43
CA LEU A 115 0.67 6.52 25.00
C LEU A 115 1.79 7.33 25.65
N LEU A 116 2.45 6.69 26.62
CA LEU A 116 3.76 7.14 27.09
C LEU A 116 4.78 7.08 25.93
N VAL A 117 5.69 8.06 25.91
CA VAL A 117 6.71 8.21 24.85
C VAL A 117 7.52 6.93 24.63
N THR A 118 7.87 6.22 25.70
CA THR A 118 8.65 4.97 25.63
C THR A 118 7.90 3.86 24.88
N SER A 119 6.62 3.67 25.18
CA SER A 119 5.76 2.68 24.51
C SER A 119 5.50 3.05 23.05
N LEU A 120 5.33 4.35 22.76
CA LEU A 120 5.19 4.85 21.40
C LEU A 120 6.44 4.56 20.56
N VAL A 121 7.63 4.84 21.10
CA VAL A 121 8.92 4.57 20.42
C VAL A 121 9.09 3.08 20.13
N TRP A 122 8.76 2.22 21.09
CA TRP A 122 8.79 0.77 20.88
C TRP A 122 7.83 0.35 19.76
N PHE A 123 6.59 0.86 19.77
CA PHE A 123 5.56 0.51 18.80
C PHE A 123 5.97 0.95 17.39
N GLN A 124 6.52 2.16 17.27
CA GLN A 124 7.05 2.73 16.03
C GLN A 124 8.14 1.86 15.38
N GLN A 125 8.91 1.11 16.18
CA GLN A 125 10.00 0.25 15.71
C GLN A 125 9.53 -1.15 15.28
N GLN A 126 8.34 -1.59 15.67
CA GLN A 126 7.82 -2.91 15.29
C GLN A 126 7.56 -3.01 13.80
N ARG A 127 7.60 -4.24 13.24
CA ARG A 127 7.23 -4.40 11.83
C ARG A 127 5.71 -4.32 11.70
N VAL A 128 5.26 -3.64 10.66
CA VAL A 128 3.83 -3.39 10.45
C VAL A 128 2.99 -4.66 10.29
N LEU A 129 3.63 -5.76 9.86
CA LEU A 129 3.02 -7.07 9.67
C LEU A 129 3.28 -8.05 10.83
N ASP A 130 4.06 -7.66 11.83
CA ASP A 130 4.31 -8.53 12.97
C ASP A 130 3.00 -8.77 13.73
N PRO A 131 2.81 -9.97 14.31
CA PRO A 131 1.64 -10.26 15.12
C PRO A 131 1.68 -9.45 16.42
N LEU A 132 0.51 -9.17 16.98
CA LEU A 132 0.40 -8.63 18.32
C LEU A 132 0.82 -9.69 19.35
N HIS A 133 1.91 -9.43 20.05
CA HIS A 133 2.35 -10.25 21.17
C HIS A 133 1.35 -10.06 22.34
N GLY A 134 0.79 -11.16 22.86
CA GLY A 134 -0.26 -11.18 23.89
C GLY A 134 -1.53 -11.96 23.49
N LEU A 135 -1.83 -12.06 22.19
CA LEU A 135 -2.97 -12.87 21.71
C LEU A 135 -2.57 -14.34 21.53
N PHE A 136 -2.84 -15.17 22.55
CA PHE A 136 -2.61 -16.61 22.46
C PHE A 136 -3.44 -17.24 21.32
N GLY A 137 -2.73 -17.79 20.32
CA GLY A 137 -3.34 -18.55 19.21
C GLY A 137 -3.78 -17.72 18.00
N SER A 138 -3.53 -16.40 17.96
CA SER A 138 -3.84 -15.57 16.79
C SER A 138 -2.59 -14.88 16.23
N SER A 139 -2.42 -14.93 14.90
CA SER A 139 -1.42 -14.14 14.19
C SER A 139 -2.03 -12.81 13.71
N PHE A 140 -2.61 -12.05 14.64
CA PHE A 140 -3.27 -10.78 14.30
C PHE A 140 -2.23 -9.68 14.03
N PRO A 141 -2.07 -9.18 12.79
CA PRO A 141 -1.01 -8.23 12.46
C PRO A 141 -1.25 -6.86 13.10
N LEU A 142 -0.19 -6.19 13.57
CA LEU A 142 -0.24 -4.90 14.27
C LEU A 142 -1.04 -3.82 13.52
N TRP A 143 -0.90 -3.72 12.20
CA TRP A 143 -1.64 -2.71 11.43
C TRP A 143 -3.15 -2.84 11.52
N LYS A 144 -3.69 -4.04 11.79
CA LYS A 144 -5.13 -4.26 11.91
C LYS A 144 -5.73 -3.69 13.18
N LEU A 145 -4.92 -3.28 14.16
CA LEU A 145 -5.41 -2.45 15.27
C LEU A 145 -6.10 -1.18 14.75
N GLY A 146 -5.73 -0.70 13.55
CA GLY A 146 -6.36 0.44 12.92
C GLY A 146 -7.86 0.26 12.65
N CYS A 147 -8.35 -0.99 12.59
CA CYS A 147 -9.78 -1.28 12.46
C CYS A 147 -10.59 -0.90 13.71
N LEU A 148 -9.95 -0.89 14.88
CA LEU A 148 -10.60 -0.56 16.15
C LEU A 148 -10.81 0.95 16.30
N LEU A 149 -10.07 1.79 15.55
CA LEU A 149 -10.05 3.28 15.63
C LEU A 149 -11.40 3.98 15.48
N ASN A 150 -12.46 3.28 15.10
CA ASN A 150 -13.81 3.83 14.94
C ASN A 150 -14.81 3.23 15.95
N GLU A 151 -14.34 2.46 16.92
CA GLU A 151 -15.16 1.84 17.95
C GLU A 151 -15.24 2.74 19.19
N ASN A 152 -16.39 2.71 19.89
CA ASN A 152 -16.65 3.59 21.04
C ASN A 152 -15.77 3.28 22.27
N TRP A 153 -15.06 2.15 22.26
CA TRP A 153 -14.17 1.68 23.34
C TRP A 153 -12.70 1.68 22.92
N LEU A 154 -12.37 2.49 21.91
CA LEU A 154 -11.05 2.55 21.29
C LEU A 154 -9.91 2.68 22.29
N GLU A 155 -10.05 3.59 23.25
CA GLU A 155 -9.00 3.85 24.23
C GLU A 155 -8.72 2.61 25.07
N GLU A 156 -9.76 1.88 25.50
CA GLU A 156 -9.63 0.67 26.32
C GLU A 156 -9.07 -0.49 25.50
N ASP A 157 -9.55 -0.74 24.28
CA ASP A 157 -9.06 -1.84 23.45
C ASP A 157 -7.63 -1.60 22.96
N VAL A 158 -7.30 -0.35 22.64
CA VAL A 158 -5.94 0.03 22.25
C VAL A 158 -5.03 0.04 23.45
N LEU A 159 -5.45 0.56 24.61
CA LEU A 159 -4.68 0.49 25.88
C LEU A 159 -4.48 -0.95 26.32
N ASN A 160 -5.47 -1.82 26.20
CA ASN A 160 -5.34 -3.24 26.53
C ASN A 160 -4.38 -3.92 25.56
N ALA A 161 -4.51 -3.66 24.25
CA ALA A 161 -3.57 -4.16 23.26
C ALA A 161 -2.15 -3.62 23.46
N THR A 162 -1.98 -2.36 23.89
CA THR A 162 -0.67 -1.78 24.20
C THR A 162 -0.12 -2.26 25.53
N ALA A 163 -0.98 -2.50 26.52
CA ALA A 163 -0.61 -3.07 27.81
C ALA A 163 -0.06 -4.48 27.60
N GLU A 164 -0.77 -5.34 26.85
CA GLU A 164 -0.31 -6.67 26.44
C GLU A 164 1.06 -6.60 25.74
N ILE A 165 1.22 -5.66 24.82
CA ILE A 165 2.48 -5.37 24.13
C ILE A 165 3.62 -4.94 25.06
N THR A 166 3.34 -4.18 26.12
CA THR A 166 4.36 -3.70 27.07
C THR A 166 4.66 -4.69 28.20
N TYR A 167 3.74 -5.62 28.46
CA TYR A 167 3.85 -6.59 29.55
C TYR A 167 4.58 -7.87 29.14
N PHE A 168 4.55 -8.22 27.85
CA PHE A 168 5.22 -9.37 27.24
C PHE A 168 6.35 -8.96 26.30
#